data_AF-A0A8S9YFK7-F1
#
_entry.id   AF-A0A8S9YFK7-F1
#
_cell.length_a   1.000
_cell.length_b   1.000
_cell.length_c   1.000
_cell.angle_alpha   90.00
_cell.angle_beta   90.00
_cell.angle_gamma   90.00
#
_symmetry.space_group_name_H-M   'P 1'
#
loop_
_entity.id
_entity.type
_entity.pdbx_description
1 polymer ?
#
loop_
_entity_poly.entity_id
_entity_poly.type
_entity_poly.pdbx_seq_one_letter_code
_entity_poly.pdbx_strand_id
1 'polypeptide(L)'
;MGGGTLVQPADCLYPRPSIIKIPLKTVVIVGTSLPFSGVVICTIISLYTAFDEVTESVCGVSNFVPSISAVTGITPQLYFWRYAIGFHSAPRLLLAMVYYNYHRLFLTRLSCPMAFDILIKLALFFNLVDVITFVGVAFVSNRENFPVHERMFIVFLFASSLYMLTVLIIHRILNAHYLLPGRMQYSFTLKRTFFLLTMFFISVLIYYFYYHRFKCFPNGK
;
A
#
# COMPACT_ATOMS: atom_id res chain seq x y z
N MET A 1 26.03 27.35 60.05
CA MET A 1 24.87 26.44 60.14
C MET A 1 23.69 27.23 59.61
N GLY A 2 23.25 27.15 58.35
CA GLY A 2 23.08 25.98 57.49
C GLY A 2 21.56 25.78 57.34
N GLY A 3 20.96 26.18 56.21
CA GLY A 3 19.51 26.13 56.09
C GLY A 3 18.93 26.59 54.75
N GLY A 4 19.13 25.79 53.71
CA GLY A 4 18.10 25.47 52.72
C GLY A 4 17.63 26.57 51.77
N THR A 5 18.35 26.75 50.65
CA THR A 5 17.77 27.27 49.41
C THR A 5 16.70 26.29 48.95
N LEU A 6 15.42 26.65 49.09
CA LEU A 6 14.30 25.88 48.53
C LEU A 6 14.36 25.99 47.00
N VAL A 7 14.99 25.00 46.37
CA VAL A 7 14.84 24.73 44.94
C VAL A 7 13.40 24.26 44.72
N GLN A 8 12.55 25.12 44.13
CA GLN A 8 11.24 24.71 43.65
C GLN A 8 11.41 23.71 42.49
N PRO A 9 10.79 22.52 42.52
CA PRO A 9 10.75 21.63 41.37
C PRO A 9 9.57 22.04 40.49
N ALA A 10 9.71 23.14 39.74
CA ALA A 10 8.68 23.64 38.83
C ALA A 10 8.85 23.15 37.37
N ASP A 11 9.75 22.21 37.10
CA ASP A 11 10.07 21.77 35.73
C ASP A 11 9.37 20.47 35.28
N CYS A 12 8.41 19.94 36.05
CA CYS A 12 7.85 18.60 35.79
C CYS A 12 6.37 18.51 35.38
N LEU A 13 5.69 19.58 34.94
CA LEU A 13 4.27 19.43 34.54
C LEU A 13 3.73 20.40 33.47
N TYR A 14 4.55 20.89 32.55
CA TYR A 14 4.00 21.52 31.33
C TYR A 14 4.34 20.68 30.11
N PRO A 15 3.34 20.06 29.43
CA PRO A 15 3.61 19.41 28.15
C PRO A 15 4.18 20.48 27.22
N ARG A 16 5.42 20.28 26.75
CA ARG A 16 6.05 21.18 25.78
C ARG A 16 5.05 21.40 24.64
N PRO A 17 4.76 22.66 24.23
CA PRO A 17 3.90 22.89 23.09
C PRO A 17 4.50 22.16 21.90
N SER A 18 3.75 21.22 21.33
CA SER A 18 4.13 20.58 20.08
C SER A 18 4.13 21.66 19.01
N ILE A 19 5.34 22.03 18.54
CA ILE A 19 5.57 23.20 17.68
C ILE A 19 4.91 23.05 16.29
N ILE A 20 4.47 21.85 15.91
CA ILE A 20 3.79 21.61 14.63
C ILE A 20 2.62 20.65 14.82
N LYS A 21 1.39 21.12 14.59
CA LYS A 21 0.16 20.29 14.54
C LYS A 21 -0.17 19.97 13.10
N ILE A 22 0.39 18.89 12.55
CA ILE A 22 0.01 18.42 11.21
C ILE A 22 -1.25 17.54 11.34
N PRO A 23 -2.34 17.83 10.61
CA PRO A 23 -3.52 16.98 10.66
C PRO A 23 -3.24 15.62 10.03
N LEU A 24 -3.67 14.54 10.70
CA LEU A 24 -3.50 13.15 10.26
C LEU A 24 -3.95 12.94 8.80
N LYS A 25 -5.05 13.59 8.42
CA LYS A 25 -5.57 13.55 7.05
C LYS A 25 -4.52 13.98 6.01
N THR A 26 -3.75 15.04 6.28
CA THR A 26 -2.71 15.52 5.36
C THR A 26 -1.56 14.53 5.26
N VAL A 27 -1.10 13.98 6.39
CA VAL A 27 -0.04 12.96 6.41
C VAL A 27 -0.46 11.74 5.58
N VAL A 28 -1.70 11.27 5.75
CA VAL A 28 -2.22 10.13 5.01
C VAL A 28 -2.36 10.44 3.51
N ILE A 29 -2.92 11.59 3.13
CA ILE A 29 -3.09 11.95 1.71
C ILE A 29 -1.74 12.08 1.01
N VAL A 30 -0.81 12.84 1.60
CA VAL A 30 0.52 13.04 1.03
C VAL A 30 1.24 11.71 0.93
N GLY A 31 1.32 10.96 2.04
CA GLY A 31 2.00 9.65 2.06
C GLY A 31 1.40 8.63 1.10
N THR A 32 0.07 8.60 0.95
CA THR A 32 -0.61 7.68 0.03
C THR A 32 -0.51 8.07 -1.45
N SER A 33 -0.19 9.34 -1.74
CA SER A 33 0.06 9.80 -3.11
C SER A 33 1.47 9.49 -3.61
N LEU A 34 2.43 9.22 -2.72
CA LEU A 34 3.84 8.99 -3.06
C LEU A 34 4.09 7.83 -4.03
N PRO A 35 3.46 6.64 -3.90
CA PRO A 35 3.70 5.57 -4.86
C PRO A 35 3.20 5.94 -6.27
N PHE A 36 2.06 6.63 -6.36
CA PHE A 36 1.52 7.04 -7.66
C PHE A 36 2.43 8.06 -8.35
N SER A 37 2.86 9.11 -7.63
CA SER A 37 3.83 10.07 -8.17
C SER A 37 5.17 9.41 -8.48
N GLY A 38 5.60 8.47 -7.62
CA GLY A 38 6.76 7.61 -7.80
C GLY A 38 6.77 6.91 -9.15
N VAL A 39 5.73 6.12 -9.44
CA VAL A 39 5.60 5.41 -10.71
C VAL A 39 5.61 6.38 -11.88
N VAL A 40 4.81 7.45 -11.83
CA VAL A 40 4.71 8.42 -12.95
C VAL A 40 6.08 9.06 -13.26
N ILE A 41 6.78 9.53 -12.24
CA ILE A 41 8.10 10.15 -12.40
C ILE A 41 9.12 9.13 -12.91
N CYS A 42 9.19 7.94 -12.30
CA CYS A 42 10.09 6.88 -12.76
C CYS A 42 9.81 6.50 -14.22
N THR A 43 8.54 6.33 -14.61
CA THR A 43 8.17 6.02 -15.99
C THR A 43 8.62 7.11 -16.96
N ILE A 44 8.33 8.39 -16.68
CA ILE A 44 8.69 9.49 -17.60
C ILE A 44 10.20 9.58 -17.78
N ILE A 45 10.96 9.54 -16.68
CA ILE A 45 12.42 9.63 -16.74
C ILE A 45 12.98 8.41 -17.49
N SER A 46 12.56 7.20 -17.14
CA SER A 46 13.06 5.97 -17.75
C SER A 46 12.75 5.87 -19.24
N LEU A 47 11.58 6.35 -19.69
CA LEU A 47 11.25 6.41 -21.12
C LEU A 47 12.14 7.41 -21.89
N TYR A 48 12.63 8.45 -21.24
CA TYR A 48 13.52 9.43 -21.86
C TYR A 48 14.99 8.99 -21.83
N THR A 49 15.45 8.44 -20.70
CA THR A 49 16.88 8.16 -20.48
C THR A 49 17.31 6.74 -20.79
N ALA A 50 16.39 5.77 -20.74
CA ALA A 50 16.72 4.34 -20.70
C ALA A 50 15.65 3.49 -21.42
N PHE A 51 15.10 3.97 -22.54
CA PHE A 51 13.98 3.35 -23.24
C PHE A 51 14.23 1.88 -23.59
N ASP A 52 15.35 1.58 -24.28
CA ASP A 52 15.69 0.22 -24.70
C ASP A 52 15.84 -0.70 -23.49
N GLU A 53 16.53 -0.21 -22.46
CA GLU A 53 16.83 -0.95 -21.24
C GLU A 53 15.59 -1.29 -20.40
N VAL A 54 14.55 -0.44 -20.39
CA VAL A 54 13.30 -0.72 -19.65
C VAL A 54 12.25 -1.48 -20.46
N THR A 55 12.37 -1.46 -21.78
CA THR A 55 11.44 -2.14 -22.69
C THR A 55 11.91 -3.54 -23.07
N GLU A 56 13.20 -3.84 -22.97
CA GLU A 56 13.76 -5.15 -23.24
C GLU A 56 13.12 -6.23 -22.34
N SER A 57 12.60 -7.29 -22.96
CA SER A 57 12.12 -8.47 -22.24
C SER A 57 13.16 -9.57 -22.26
N VAL A 58 13.05 -10.49 -21.31
CA VAL A 58 13.86 -11.72 -21.25
C VAL A 58 13.73 -12.57 -22.54
N CYS A 59 12.65 -12.39 -23.30
CA CYS A 59 12.42 -13.04 -24.58
C CYS A 59 13.12 -12.36 -25.78
N GLY A 60 13.87 -11.26 -25.57
CA GLY A 60 14.44 -10.44 -26.65
C GLY A 60 13.40 -9.65 -27.45
N VAL A 61 12.20 -9.48 -26.87
CA VAL A 61 11.06 -8.77 -27.46
C VAL A 61 10.89 -7.46 -26.71
N SER A 62 11.04 -6.32 -27.38
CA SER A 62 10.76 -5.03 -26.76
C SER A 62 9.26 -4.88 -26.49
N ASN A 63 8.91 -4.54 -25.24
CA ASN A 63 7.55 -4.16 -24.87
C ASN A 63 7.30 -2.70 -25.27
N PHE A 64 6.13 -2.41 -25.83
CA PHE A 64 5.75 -1.02 -26.12
C PHE A 64 5.63 -0.17 -24.85
N VAL A 65 5.16 -0.77 -23.75
CA VAL A 65 5.11 -0.13 -22.42
C VAL A 65 5.93 -0.95 -21.44
N PRO A 66 6.95 -0.37 -20.80
CA PRO A 66 7.74 -1.08 -19.81
C PRO A 66 6.91 -1.40 -18.57
N SER A 67 7.22 -2.53 -17.92
CA SER A 67 6.59 -2.87 -16.64
C SER A 67 6.97 -1.86 -15.54
N ILE A 68 6.12 -1.70 -14.52
CA ILE A 68 6.42 -0.83 -13.36
C ILE A 68 7.75 -1.26 -12.72
N SER A 69 7.93 -2.56 -12.47
CA SER A 69 9.17 -3.08 -11.89
C SER A 69 10.40 -2.80 -12.73
N ALA A 70 10.29 -2.71 -14.07
CA ALA A 70 11.41 -2.33 -14.93
C ALA A 70 11.78 -0.85 -14.72
N VAL A 71 10.82 0.08 -14.82
CA VAL A 71 11.11 1.52 -14.69
C VAL A 71 11.50 1.94 -13.26
N THR A 72 11.05 1.20 -12.25
CA THR A 72 11.46 1.43 -10.85
C THR A 72 12.69 0.63 -10.45
N GLY A 73 13.18 -0.27 -11.32
CA GLY A 73 14.29 -1.18 -11.06
C GLY A 73 15.66 -0.68 -11.53
N ILE A 74 15.69 0.48 -12.21
CA ILE A 74 16.90 1.07 -12.81
C ILE A 74 17.45 2.22 -11.96
N THR A 75 18.75 2.48 -12.00
CA THR A 75 19.37 3.61 -11.30
C THR A 75 19.36 4.87 -12.18
N PRO A 76 19.11 6.07 -11.60
CA PRO A 76 18.86 6.38 -10.19
C PRO A 76 17.42 6.23 -9.67
N GLN A 77 16.44 5.93 -10.54
CA GLN A 77 14.99 5.86 -10.25
C GLN A 77 14.66 4.91 -9.11
N LEU A 78 15.42 3.81 -8.99
CA LEU A 78 15.33 2.82 -7.92
C LEU A 78 15.43 3.44 -6.52
N TYR A 79 16.33 4.40 -6.31
CA TYR A 79 16.48 5.05 -5.02
C TYR A 79 15.26 5.89 -4.69
N PHE A 80 14.79 6.68 -5.66
CA PHE A 80 13.59 7.49 -5.51
C PHE A 80 12.36 6.62 -5.20
N TRP A 81 12.21 5.49 -5.90
CA TRP A 81 11.15 4.51 -5.64
C TRP A 81 11.22 3.94 -4.22
N ARG A 82 12.39 3.50 -3.77
CA ARG A 82 12.60 2.98 -2.41
C ARG A 82 12.21 4.00 -1.34
N TYR A 83 12.58 5.27 -1.51
CA TYR A 83 12.17 6.33 -0.59
C TYR A 83 10.67 6.57 -0.62
N ALA A 84 10.06 6.66 -1.81
CA ALA A 84 8.62 6.87 -1.96
C ALA A 84 7.81 5.77 -1.25
N ILE A 85 8.19 4.50 -1.43
CA ILE A 85 7.53 3.36 -0.78
C ILE A 85 7.84 3.29 0.72
N GLY A 86 9.07 3.57 1.13
CA GLY A 86 9.45 3.65 2.54
C GLY A 86 8.61 4.67 3.30
N PHE A 87 8.51 5.90 2.79
CA PHE A 87 7.68 6.95 3.41
C PHE A 87 6.18 6.67 3.31
N HIS A 88 5.72 5.98 2.27
CA HIS A 88 4.33 5.55 2.14
C HIS A 88 3.90 4.53 3.20
N SER A 89 4.82 3.66 3.63
CA SER A 89 4.52 2.53 4.52
C SER A 89 3.97 2.95 5.88
N ALA A 90 4.57 3.95 6.53
CA ALA A 90 4.20 4.37 7.88
C ALA A 90 2.77 4.95 7.97
N PRO A 91 2.35 5.90 7.10
CA PRO A 91 0.96 6.36 7.06
C PRO A 91 -0.06 5.24 6.82
N ARG A 92 0.32 4.21 6.03
CA ARG A 92 -0.56 3.07 5.74
C ARG A 92 -0.75 2.16 6.96
N LEU A 93 0.33 1.85 7.68
CA LEU A 93 0.28 1.11 8.94
C LEU A 93 -0.50 1.86 10.03
N LEU A 94 -0.28 3.18 10.15
CA LEU A 94 -1.03 4.04 11.06
C LEU A 94 -2.52 4.00 10.75
N LEU A 95 -2.89 4.12 9.47
CA LEU A 95 -4.28 4.08 9.03
C LEU A 95 -4.93 2.71 9.32
N ALA A 96 -4.20 1.61 9.14
CA ALA A 96 -4.67 0.27 9.48
C ALA A 96 -4.99 0.13 10.97
N MET A 97 -4.11 0.66 11.85
CA MET A 97 -4.34 0.66 13.30
C MET A 97 -5.52 1.55 13.71
N VAL A 98 -5.69 2.71 13.06
CA VAL A 98 -6.86 3.57 13.29
C VAL A 98 -8.16 2.85 12.90
N TYR A 99 -8.21 2.21 11.72
CA TYR A 99 -9.38 1.46 11.29
C TYR A 99 -9.65 0.22 12.16
N TYR A 100 -8.62 -0.48 12.60
CA TYR A 100 -8.74 -1.60 13.53
C TYR A 100 -9.49 -1.17 14.81
N ASN A 101 -9.03 -0.09 15.44
CA ASN A 101 -9.65 0.44 16.66
C ASN A 101 -11.06 0.98 16.38
N TYR A 102 -11.25 1.70 15.28
CA TYR A 102 -12.55 2.25 14.88
C TYR A 102 -13.60 1.15 14.67
N HIS A 103 -13.26 0.07 13.96
CA HIS A 103 -14.22 -1.01 13.69
C HIS A 103 -14.58 -1.78 14.97
N ARG A 104 -13.66 -1.92 15.93
CA ARG A 104 -13.95 -2.57 17.22
C ARG A 104 -15.01 -1.83 18.06
N LEU A 105 -15.20 -0.53 17.86
CA LEU A 105 -16.24 0.24 18.54
C LEU A 105 -17.66 -0.26 18.23
N PHE A 106 -17.85 -0.97 17.12
CA PHE A 106 -19.15 -1.49 16.69
C PHE A 106 -19.43 -2.92 17.17
N LEU A 107 -18.47 -3.60 17.82
CA LEU A 107 -18.63 -5.00 18.24
C LEU A 107 -19.87 -5.22 19.10
N THR A 108 -20.15 -4.32 20.04
CA THR A 108 -21.31 -4.42 20.95
C THR A 108 -22.66 -4.16 20.28
N ARG A 109 -22.66 -3.67 19.04
CA ARG A 109 -23.87 -3.31 18.29
C ARG A 109 -24.27 -4.36 17.25
N LEU A 110 -23.53 -5.46 17.15
CA LEU A 110 -23.72 -6.49 16.13
C LEU A 110 -24.18 -7.80 16.76
N SER A 111 -25.03 -8.55 16.06
CA SER A 111 -25.57 -9.82 16.53
C SER A 111 -24.49 -10.92 16.68
N CYS A 112 -23.44 -10.87 15.86
CA CYS A 112 -22.35 -11.86 15.85
C CYS A 112 -20.98 -11.19 16.08
N PRO A 113 -20.66 -10.74 17.31
CA PRO A 113 -19.46 -9.97 17.60
C PRO A 113 -18.15 -10.74 17.34
N MET A 114 -18.13 -12.05 17.62
CA MET A 114 -16.93 -12.88 17.43
C MET A 114 -16.51 -12.97 15.96
N ALA A 115 -17.46 -13.24 15.06
CA ALA A 115 -17.19 -13.29 13.62
C ALA A 115 -16.70 -11.94 13.08
N PHE A 116 -17.27 -10.84 13.57
CA PHE A 116 -16.84 -9.50 13.19
C PHE A 116 -15.44 -9.16 13.69
N ASP A 117 -15.09 -9.54 14.94
CA ASP A 117 -13.74 -9.35 15.48
C ASP A 117 -12.68 -10.13 14.68
N ILE A 118 -13.01 -11.34 14.23
CA ILE A 118 -12.15 -12.13 13.33
C ILE A 118 -11.92 -11.38 12.01
N LEU A 119 -12.97 -10.82 11.39
CA LEU A 119 -12.83 -10.04 10.16
C LEU A 119 -11.94 -8.80 10.37
N ILE A 120 -12.08 -8.09 11.48
CA ILE A 120 -11.24 -6.93 11.80
C ILE A 120 -9.77 -7.34 11.94
N LYS A 121 -9.48 -8.45 12.64
CA LYS A 121 -8.12 -8.99 12.81
C LYS A 121 -7.54 -9.47 11.47
N LEU A 122 -8.33 -10.14 10.63
CA LEU A 122 -7.92 -10.55 9.29
C LEU A 122 -7.59 -9.33 8.41
N ALA A 123 -8.40 -8.26 8.47
CA ALA A 123 -8.12 -7.03 7.74
C ALA A 123 -6.78 -6.41 8.17
N LEU A 124 -6.49 -6.37 9.48
CA LEU A 124 -5.19 -5.89 9.97
C LEU A 124 -4.05 -6.80 9.48
N PHE A 125 -4.19 -8.12 9.63
CA PHE A 125 -3.19 -9.09 9.19
C PHE A 125 -2.87 -8.96 7.69
N PHE A 126 -3.89 -8.97 6.83
CA PHE A 126 -3.67 -8.82 5.39
C PHE A 126 -3.05 -7.48 5.04
N ASN A 127 -3.41 -6.39 5.73
CA ASN A 127 -2.77 -5.09 5.53
C ASN A 127 -1.28 -5.11 5.90
N LEU A 128 -0.90 -5.76 7.00
CA LEU A 128 0.50 -5.88 7.41
C LEU A 128 1.31 -6.67 6.36
N VAL A 129 0.80 -7.83 5.95
CA VAL A 129 1.46 -8.67 4.93
C VAL A 129 1.62 -7.89 3.62
N ASP A 130 0.57 -7.22 3.19
CA ASP A 130 0.54 -6.37 2.00
C ASP A 130 1.57 -5.22 2.07
N VAL A 131 1.63 -4.46 3.17
CA VAL A 131 2.62 -3.38 3.34
C VAL A 131 4.04 -3.94 3.34
N ILE A 132 4.31 -5.00 4.10
CA ILE A 132 5.66 -5.60 4.20
C ILE A 132 6.11 -6.10 2.83
N THR A 133 5.26 -6.81 2.12
CA THR A 133 5.59 -7.35 0.79
C THR A 133 5.70 -6.25 -0.26
N PHE A 134 4.92 -5.18 -0.18
CA PHE A 134 5.07 -4.03 -1.09
C PHE A 134 6.39 -3.30 -0.89
N VAL A 135 6.80 -3.11 0.38
CA VAL A 135 8.15 -2.60 0.69
C VAL A 135 9.22 -3.57 0.17
N GLY A 136 9.04 -4.87 0.38
CA GLY A 136 9.95 -5.89 -0.15
C GLY A 136 10.13 -5.81 -1.68
N VAL A 137 9.04 -5.67 -2.43
CA VAL A 137 9.04 -5.49 -3.90
C VAL A 137 9.79 -4.21 -4.32
N ALA A 138 9.71 -3.14 -3.53
CA ALA A 138 10.43 -1.90 -3.83
C ALA A 138 11.93 -1.98 -3.51
N PHE A 139 12.31 -2.74 -2.48
CA PHE A 139 13.69 -2.85 -2.04
C PHE A 139 14.49 -3.93 -2.76
N VAL A 140 13.86 -5.05 -3.13
CA VAL A 140 14.50 -6.07 -3.96
C VAL A 140 14.09 -5.83 -5.41
N SER A 141 14.97 -5.25 -6.21
CA SER A 141 14.71 -4.99 -7.62
C SER A 141 14.58 -6.30 -8.41
N ASN A 142 13.76 -6.28 -9.46
CA ASN A 142 13.65 -7.37 -10.41
C ASN A 142 15.00 -7.70 -11.09
N ARG A 143 15.94 -6.75 -11.15
CA ARG A 143 17.30 -6.95 -11.66
C ARG A 143 18.27 -7.56 -10.67
N GLU A 144 18.07 -7.27 -9.38
CA GLU A 144 18.92 -7.80 -8.31
C GLU A 144 18.61 -9.27 -8.05
N ASN A 145 17.33 -9.62 -7.93
CA ASN A 145 16.90 -11.00 -7.73
C ASN A 145 15.47 -11.22 -8.23
N PHE A 146 15.34 -11.57 -9.51
CA PHE A 146 14.04 -11.78 -10.14
C PHE A 146 13.14 -12.81 -9.42
N PRO A 147 13.61 -14.03 -9.06
CA PRO A 147 12.75 -15.03 -8.40
C PRO A 147 12.18 -14.55 -7.06
N VAL A 148 12.97 -13.82 -6.26
CA VAL A 148 12.51 -13.30 -4.98
C VAL A 148 11.54 -12.13 -5.17
N HIS A 149 11.86 -11.21 -6.09
CA HIS A 149 10.97 -10.09 -6.45
C HIS A 149 9.60 -10.58 -6.92
N GLU A 150 9.57 -11.54 -7.85
CA GLU A 150 8.35 -12.14 -8.39
C GLU A 150 7.47 -12.74 -7.28
N ARG A 151 8.07 -13.53 -6.38
CA ARG A 151 7.33 -14.14 -5.26
C ARG A 151 6.74 -13.09 -4.32
N MET A 152 7.50 -12.05 -3.98
CA MET A 152 7.00 -10.96 -3.13
C MET A 152 5.88 -10.19 -3.83
N PHE A 153 5.98 -9.95 -5.13
CA PHE A 153 4.95 -9.30 -5.92
C PHE A 153 3.65 -10.10 -5.93
N ILE A 154 3.73 -11.43 -6.10
CA ILE A 154 2.56 -12.32 -6.03
C ILE A 154 1.90 -12.25 -4.65
N VAL A 155 2.69 -12.35 -3.57
CA VAL A 155 2.14 -12.29 -2.20
C VAL A 155 1.49 -10.91 -1.94
N PHE A 156 2.14 -9.83 -2.36
CA PHE A 156 1.58 -8.47 -2.29
C PHE A 156 0.22 -8.40 -2.99
N LEU A 157 0.13 -8.93 -4.22
CA LEU A 157 -1.08 -8.91 -5.02
C LEU A 157 -2.26 -9.61 -4.33
N PHE A 158 -2.02 -10.81 -3.79
CA PHE A 158 -3.03 -11.57 -3.04
C PHE A 158 -3.39 -10.90 -1.72
N ALA A 159 -2.40 -10.44 -0.95
CA ALA A 159 -2.63 -9.81 0.35
C ALA A 159 -3.43 -8.50 0.22
N SER A 160 -3.09 -7.64 -0.75
CA SER A 160 -3.83 -6.41 -1.06
C SER A 160 -5.30 -6.72 -1.45
N SER A 161 -5.51 -7.77 -2.24
CA SER A 161 -6.84 -8.19 -2.69
C SER A 161 -7.70 -8.72 -1.54
N LEU A 162 -7.13 -9.58 -0.69
CA LEU A 162 -7.79 -10.13 0.49
C LEU A 162 -8.08 -9.05 1.55
N TYR A 163 -7.15 -8.10 1.73
CA TYR A 163 -7.37 -6.93 2.58
C TYR A 163 -8.59 -6.14 2.10
N MET A 164 -8.63 -5.75 0.82
CA MET A 164 -9.73 -4.96 0.27
C MET A 164 -11.06 -5.72 0.33
N LEU A 165 -11.07 -7.02 0.02
CA LEU A 165 -12.25 -7.87 0.15
C LEU A 165 -12.78 -7.88 1.60
N THR A 166 -11.90 -8.06 2.58
CA THR A 166 -12.26 -8.07 4.01
C THR A 166 -12.83 -6.71 4.42
N VAL A 167 -12.22 -5.61 3.98
CA VAL A 167 -12.72 -4.25 4.23
C VAL A 167 -14.12 -4.05 3.61
N LEU A 168 -14.37 -4.52 2.39
CA LEU A 168 -15.68 -4.44 1.74
C LEU A 168 -16.74 -5.26 2.49
N ILE A 169 -16.39 -6.46 2.98
CA ILE A 169 -17.28 -7.28 3.81
C ILE A 169 -17.63 -6.54 5.11
N ILE A 170 -16.64 -5.99 5.82
CA ILE A 170 -16.84 -5.19 7.04
C ILE A 170 -17.80 -4.02 6.76
N HIS A 171 -17.57 -3.24 5.69
CA HIS A 171 -18.41 -2.09 5.35
C HIS A 171 -19.83 -2.51 4.94
N ARG A 172 -19.99 -3.66 4.28
CA ARG A 172 -21.30 -4.23 3.93
C ARG A 172 -22.09 -4.60 5.18
N ILE A 173 -21.45 -5.26 6.17
CA ILE A 173 -22.08 -5.59 7.45
C ILE A 173 -22.52 -4.30 8.17
N LEU A 174 -21.61 -3.34 8.32
CA LEU A 174 -21.92 -2.07 9.00
C LEU A 174 -23.02 -1.27 8.29
N ASN A 175 -23.06 -1.29 6.95
CA ASN A 175 -24.13 -0.64 6.19
C ASN A 175 -25.48 -1.35 6.36
N ALA A 176 -25.51 -2.68 6.42
CA ALA A 176 -26.72 -3.46 6.67
C ALA A 176 -27.34 -3.16 8.06
N HIS A 177 -26.51 -2.78 9.03
CA HIS A 177 -26.95 -2.35 10.36
C HIS A 177 -27.16 -0.83 10.50
N TYR A 178 -27.12 -0.06 9.40
CA TYR A 178 -27.24 1.41 9.41
C TYR A 178 -26.21 2.13 10.31
N LEU A 179 -25.05 1.50 10.53
CA LEU A 179 -23.96 2.03 11.36
C LEU A 179 -22.96 2.87 10.56
N LEU A 180 -23.10 2.92 9.23
CA LEU A 180 -22.22 3.67 8.34
C LEU A 180 -22.71 5.11 8.13
N PRO A 181 -21.90 6.15 8.41
CA PRO A 181 -22.22 7.53 8.05
C PRO A 181 -22.37 7.72 6.53
N GLY A 182 -23.22 8.64 6.08
CA GLY A 182 -23.47 8.86 4.63
C GLY A 182 -22.21 9.11 3.79
N ARG A 183 -21.21 9.84 4.33
CA ARG A 183 -19.91 10.04 3.66
C ARG A 183 -19.14 8.73 3.41
N MET A 184 -19.33 7.73 4.28
CA MET A 184 -18.69 6.42 4.15
C MET A 184 -19.39 5.53 3.11
N GLN A 185 -20.64 5.81 2.76
CA GLN A 185 -21.34 5.09 1.68
C GLN A 185 -20.75 5.41 0.32
N TYR A 186 -20.44 6.70 0.05
CA TYR A 186 -19.74 7.09 -1.17
C TYR A 186 -18.36 6.41 -1.27
N SER A 187 -17.61 6.42 -0.16
CA SER A 187 -16.33 5.71 -0.04
C SER A 187 -16.47 4.21 -0.31
N PHE A 188 -17.52 3.56 0.21
CA PHE A 188 -17.80 2.15 -0.05
C PHE A 188 -18.04 1.87 -1.53
N THR A 189 -18.85 2.69 -2.22
CA THR A 189 -19.10 2.53 -3.66
C THR A 189 -17.82 2.67 -4.47
N LEU A 190 -16.98 3.67 -4.18
CA LEU A 190 -15.69 3.84 -4.84
C LEU A 190 -14.76 2.64 -4.60
N LYS A 191 -14.62 2.19 -3.35
CA LYS A 191 -13.78 1.03 -3.01
C LYS A 191 -14.24 -0.23 -3.75
N ARG A 192 -15.56 -0.45 -3.84
CA ARG A 192 -16.12 -1.59 -4.57
C ARG A 192 -15.80 -1.51 -6.06
N THR A 193 -16.00 -0.34 -6.68
CA THR A 193 -15.69 -0.14 -8.10
C THR A 193 -14.22 -0.35 -8.40
N PHE A 194 -13.32 0.25 -7.59
CA PHE A 194 -11.88 0.05 -7.76
C PHE A 194 -11.46 -1.40 -7.53
N PHE A 195 -12.03 -2.11 -6.55
CA PHE A 195 -11.74 -3.52 -6.33
C PHE A 195 -12.14 -4.39 -7.52
N LEU A 196 -13.33 -4.19 -8.09
CA LEU A 196 -13.77 -4.93 -9.28
C LEU A 196 -12.87 -4.66 -10.49
N LEU A 197 -12.49 -3.39 -10.68
CA LEU A 197 -11.56 -2.98 -11.73
C LEU A 197 -10.17 -3.62 -11.53
N THR A 198 -9.67 -3.66 -10.29
CA THR A 198 -8.41 -4.33 -9.95
C THR A 198 -8.47 -5.83 -10.22
N MET A 199 -9.56 -6.51 -9.84
CA MET A 199 -9.73 -7.95 -10.13
C MET A 199 -9.70 -8.21 -11.64
N PHE A 200 -10.40 -7.39 -12.43
CA PHE A 200 -10.37 -7.45 -13.89
C PHE A 200 -8.94 -7.32 -14.43
N PHE A 201 -8.19 -6.29 -14.01
CA PHE A 201 -6.81 -6.09 -14.46
C PHE A 201 -5.87 -7.21 -14.01
N ILE A 202 -6.07 -7.79 -12.83
CA ILE A 202 -5.29 -8.95 -12.36
C ILE A 202 -5.55 -10.16 -13.24
N SER A 203 -6.81 -10.44 -13.61
CA SER A 203 -7.12 -11.55 -14.52
C SER A 203 -6.46 -11.37 -15.89
N VAL A 204 -6.49 -10.15 -16.43
CA VAL A 204 -5.80 -9.79 -17.68
C VAL A 204 -4.29 -9.98 -17.54
N LEU A 205 -3.69 -9.52 -16.44
CA LEU A 205 -2.26 -9.68 -16.15
C LEU A 205 -1.86 -11.16 -16.10
N ILE A 206 -2.61 -12.00 -15.38
CA ILE A 206 -2.34 -13.44 -15.26
C ILE A 206 -2.43 -14.10 -16.64
N TYR A 207 -3.44 -13.76 -17.44
CA TYR A 207 -3.60 -14.30 -18.80
C TYR A 207 -2.38 -13.98 -19.67
N TYR A 208 -1.98 -12.71 -19.75
CA TYR A 208 -0.83 -12.31 -20.57
C TYR A 208 0.49 -12.82 -20.01
N PHE A 209 0.66 -12.88 -18.69
CA PHE A 209 1.86 -13.44 -18.05
C PHE A 209 2.02 -14.92 -18.38
N TYR A 210 0.93 -15.70 -18.27
CA TYR A 210 0.92 -17.11 -18.68
C TYR A 210 1.25 -17.25 -20.17
N TYR A 211 0.58 -16.49 -21.03
CA TYR A 211 0.84 -16.53 -22.47
C TYR A 211 2.30 -16.22 -22.81
N HIS A 212 2.86 -15.16 -22.22
CA HIS A 212 4.25 -14.76 -22.44
C HIS A 212 5.25 -15.82 -21.93
N ARG A 213 4.97 -16.48 -20.80
CA ARG A 213 5.85 -17.50 -20.24
C ARG A 213 5.92 -18.77 -21.09
N PHE A 214 4.80 -19.19 -21.68
CA PHE A 214 4.72 -20.46 -22.42
C PHE A 214 4.89 -20.32 -23.93
N LYS A 215 4.52 -19.17 -24.50
CA LYS A 215 4.54 -18.90 -25.94
C LYS A 215 5.46 -17.75 -26.27
N CYS A 216 6.65 -17.70 -25.66
CA CYS A 216 7.70 -16.72 -25.91
C CYS A 216 8.03 -16.71 -27.42
N PHE A 217 7.27 -15.92 -28.19
CA PHE A 217 7.48 -15.69 -29.61
C PHE A 217 8.43 -14.51 -29.68
N PRO A 218 9.70 -14.69 -30.09
CA PRO A 218 10.53 -13.54 -30.44
C PRO A 218 9.77 -12.72 -31.49
N ASN A 219 9.79 -11.38 -31.36
CA ASN A 219 9.39 -10.49 -32.43
C ASN A 219 10.24 -10.90 -33.62
N GLY A 220 9.59 -11.52 -34.62
CA GLY A 220 10.27 -12.06 -35.78
C GLY A 220 11.13 -10.98 -36.43
N LYS A 221 12.28 -11.42 -36.95
CA LYS A 221 12.90 -10.78 -38.10
C LYS A 221 11.89 -10.64 -39.24
#